data_AF-A0A7C4QWQ6-F1
#
_entry.id   AF-A0A7C4QWQ6-F1
#
_cell.length_a   1.000
_cell.length_b   1.000
_cell.length_c   1.000
_cell.angle_alpha   90.00
_cell.angle_beta   90.00
_cell.angle_gamma   90.00
#
_symmetry.space_group_name_H-M   'P 1'
#
loop_
_entity.id
_entity.type
_entity.pdbx_description
1 polymer ?
#
loop_
_entity_poly.entity_id
_entity_poly.type
_entity_poly.pdbx_seq_one_letter_code
_entity_poly.pdbx_strand_id
1 'polypeptide(L)' 'MKNLLARLRRVDNSRLIAMFGQARLVATAGGQIELRGGTRADQAEAREWISLFMHEAAPRIVPAESAECAG' A
#
# COMPACT_ATOMS: atom_id res chain seq x y z
N MET A 1 19.59 11.27 -23.05
CA MET A 1 18.81 11.77 -21.89
C MET A 1 17.44 11.08 -21.87
N LYS A 2 17.27 9.97 -21.13
CA LYS A 2 15.98 9.24 -21.03
C LYS A 2 15.48 9.01 -19.59
N ASN A 3 16.24 9.37 -18.56
CA ASN A 3 16.01 8.86 -17.21
C ASN A 3 15.63 9.92 -16.16
N LEU A 4 15.03 11.04 -16.59
CA LEU A 4 14.46 12.04 -15.67
C LEU A 4 12.98 11.73 -15.35
N LEU A 5 12.24 11.15 -16.29
CA LEU A 5 10.85 10.75 -16.07
C LEU A 5 10.73 9.55 -15.11
N ALA A 6 11.72 8.66 -15.08
CA ALA A 6 11.77 7.52 -14.16
C ALA A 6 11.90 7.95 -12.68
N ARG A 7 12.28 9.20 -12.41
CA ARG A 7 12.41 9.76 -11.06
C ARG A 7 11.26 10.66 -10.63
N LEU A 8 10.25 10.86 -11.49
CA LEU A 8 9.03 11.53 -11.10
C LEU A 8 8.28 10.61 -10.12
N ARG A 9 8.66 10.68 -8.85
CA ARG A 9 7.89 10.15 -7.73
C ARG A 9 6.52 10.78 -7.84
N ARG A 10 5.54 10.00 -8.31
CA ARG A 10 4.14 10.39 -8.28
C ARG A 10 3.87 10.81 -6.83
N VAL A 11 3.47 12.06 -6.63
CA VAL A 11 3.08 12.50 -5.29
C VAL A 11 1.83 11.70 -4.96
N ASP A 12 2.02 10.70 -4.11
CA ASP A 12 0.95 9.84 -3.67
C ASP A 12 0.14 10.61 -2.62
N ASN A 13 -0.99 11.16 -3.05
CA ASN A 13 -1.94 11.89 -2.20
C ASN A 13 -2.82 10.92 -1.39
N SER A 14 -2.27 9.79 -0.95
CA SER A 14 -3.01 8.83 -0.14
C SER A 14 -2.95 9.22 1.35
N ARG A 15 -4.07 9.01 2.05
CA ARG A 15 -4.17 9.19 3.50
C ARG A 15 -3.89 7.87 4.19
N LEU A 16 -2.94 7.85 5.11
CA LEU A 16 -2.69 6.69 5.97
C LEU A 16 -3.89 6.46 6.92
N ILE A 17 -4.38 5.23 6.96
CA ILE A 17 -5.43 4.75 7.87
C ILE A 17 -4.78 4.04 9.06
N ALA A 18 -3.92 3.04 8.78
CA ALA A 18 -3.26 2.21 9.79
C ALA A 18 -1.95 1.60 9.25
N MET A 19 -1.10 1.14 10.16
CA MET A 19 0.15 0.43 9.86
C MET A 19 0.19 -0.92 10.57
N PHE A 20 0.77 -1.91 9.90
CA PHE A 20 0.96 -3.27 10.42
C PHE A 20 2.38 -3.69 10.03
N GLY A 21 3.34 -3.59 10.94
CA GLY A 21 4.76 -3.75 10.60
C GLY A 21 5.18 -2.82 9.44
N GLN A 22 5.54 -3.41 8.29
CA GLN A 22 5.91 -2.70 7.06
C GLN A 22 4.74 -2.48 6.08
N ALA A 23 3.56 -3.05 6.35
CA ALA A 23 2.35 -2.81 5.56
C ALA A 23 1.67 -1.49 5.96
N ARG A 24 1.16 -0.77 4.95
CA ARG A 24 0.40 0.47 5.14
C ARG A 24 -0.98 0.33 4.52
N LEU A 25 -2.01 0.54 5.31
CA LEU A 25 -3.39 0.66 4.84
C LEU A 25 -3.67 2.13 4.56
N VAL A 26 -4.00 2.47 3.32
CA VAL A 26 -4.19 3.86 2.88
C VAL A 26 -5.51 4.05 2.13
N ALA A 27 -6.11 5.23 2.24
CA ALA A 27 -7.17 5.69 1.37
C ALA A 27 -6.57 6.57 0.28
N THR A 28 -6.76 6.19 -0.98
CA THR A 28 -6.35 6.99 -2.13
C THR A 28 -7.29 8.18 -2.33
N ALA A 29 -6.83 9.22 -3.05
CA ALA A 29 -7.68 10.35 -3.43
C ALA A 29 -8.90 9.93 -4.29
N GLY A 30 -8.85 8.76 -4.95
CA GLY A 30 -9.96 8.19 -5.71
C GLY A 30 -10.97 7.38 -4.86
N GLY A 31 -10.86 7.43 -3.52
CA GLY A 31 -11.74 6.72 -2.59
C GLY A 31 -11.47 5.22 -2.46
N GLN A 32 -10.47 4.70 -3.18
CA GLN A 32 -10.06 3.29 -3.06
C GLN A 32 -9.20 3.09 -1.82
N ILE A 33 -9.38 1.96 -1.13
CA ILE A 33 -8.51 1.54 -0.03
C ILE A 33 -7.47 0.55 -0.57
N GLU A 34 -6.21 0.79 -0.21
CA GLU A 34 -5.09 -0.03 -0.63
C GLU A 34 -4.28 -0.49 0.58
N LEU A 35 -3.90 -1.77 0.59
CA LEU A 35 -2.92 -2.30 1.52
C LEU A 35 -1.59 -2.46 0.76
N ARG A 36 -0.60 -1.66 1.13
CA ARG A 36 0.65 -1.50 0.39
C ARG A 36 1.83 -2.06 1.18
N GLY A 37 2.62 -2.91 0.51
CA GLY A 37 3.86 -3.47 1.07
C GLY A 37 3.64 -4.43 2.23
N GLY A 38 4.66 -4.55 3.08
CA GLY A 38 4.68 -5.47 4.22
C GLY A 38 4.91 -6.93 3.86
N THR A 39 5.21 -7.71 4.90
CA THR A 39 5.32 -9.17 4.79
C THR A 39 3.94 -9.82 4.63
N ARG A 40 3.92 -11.12 4.34
CA ARG A 40 2.66 -11.88 4.36
C ARG A 40 1.99 -11.87 5.75
N ALA A 41 2.78 -11.80 6.83
CA ALA A 41 2.26 -11.72 8.19
C ALA A 41 1.62 -10.35 8.45
N ASP A 42 2.31 -9.27 8.08
CA ASP A 42 1.80 -7.89 8.16
C ASP A 42 0.45 -7.75 7.42
N GLN A 43 0.35 -8.38 6.23
CA GLN A 43 -0.88 -8.35 5.44
C GLN A 43 -2.01 -9.19 6.05
N ALA A 44 -1.68 -10.28 6.76
CA ALA A 44 -2.67 -11.08 7.47
C ALA A 44 -3.23 -10.29 8.67
N GLU A 45 -2.35 -9.69 9.47
CA GLU A 45 -2.73 -8.82 10.60
C GLU A 45 -3.63 -7.67 10.13
N ALA A 46 -3.28 -7.02 9.01
CA ALA A 46 -4.11 -5.98 8.42
C ALA A 46 -5.51 -6.46 8.03
N ARG A 47 -5.63 -7.67 7.46
CA ARG A 47 -6.92 -8.25 7.05
C ARG A 47 -7.79 -8.60 8.24
N GLU A 48 -7.20 -9.11 9.31
CA GLU A 48 -7.90 -9.39 10.57
C GLU A 48 -8.44 -8.09 11.16
N TRP A 49 -7.61 -7.06 11.26
CA TRP A 49 -8.03 -5.74 11.74
C TRP A 49 -9.14 -5.13 10.86
N ILE A 50 -9.03 -5.21 9.54
CA ILE A 50 -10.07 -4.72 8.62
C ILE A 50 -11.40 -5.45 8.84
N SER A 51 -11.37 -6.76 9.08
CA SER A 51 -12.58 -7.54 9.35
C SER A 51 -13.27 -7.09 10.66
N LEU A 52 -12.50 -6.61 11.64
CA LEU A 52 -13.01 -6.15 12.93
C LEU A 52 -13.52 -4.70 12.89
N PHE A 53 -12.84 -3.81 12.15
CA PHE A 53 -13.06 -2.36 12.25
C PHE A 53 -13.56 -1.71 10.96
N MET A 54 -13.47 -2.39 9.82
CA MET A 54 -13.82 -1.89 8.49
C MET A 54 -14.45 -2.99 7.63
N HIS A 55 -15.43 -3.71 8.16
CA HIS A 55 -15.99 -4.92 7.54
C HIS A 55 -16.62 -4.71 6.14
N GLU A 56 -16.97 -3.48 5.77
CA GLU A 56 -17.43 -3.13 4.41
C GLU A 56 -16.27 -2.86 3.41
N ALA A 57 -15.03 -2.74 3.91
CA ALA A 57 -13.88 -2.41 3.09
C ALA A 57 -13.29 -3.66 2.41
N ALA A 58 -13.14 -3.59 1.09
CA ALA A 58 -12.41 -4.57 0.29
C ALA A 58 -11.08 -3.95 -0.21
N PRO A 59 -10.00 -4.00 0.58
CA PRO A 59 -8.74 -3.36 0.22
C PRO A 59 -8.10 -4.04 -1.00
N ARG A 60 -7.61 -3.24 -1.95
CA ARG A 60 -6.73 -3.73 -3.01
C ARG A 60 -5.34 -3.99 -2.42
N ILE A 61 -4.83 -5.20 -2.56
CA ILE A 61 -3.45 -5.50 -2.20
C ILE A 61 -2.54 -4.95 -3.29
N VAL A 62 -1.66 -4.05 -2.90
CA VAL A 62 -0.60 -3.54 -3.75
C VAL A 62 0.68 -4.20 -3.25
N PRO A 63 1.23 -5.18 -3.99
CA PRO A 63 2.54 -5.72 -3.64
C PRO A 63 3.54 -4.57 -3.58
N ALA A 64 4.53 -4.65 -2.70
CA ALA A 64 5.67 -3.75 -2.80
C ALA A 64 6.21 -3.88 -4.22
N GLU A 65 6.06 -2.83 -5.03
CA GLU A 65 6.64 -2.77 -6.37
C GLU A 65 8.08 -3.23 -6.20
N SER A 66 8.40 -4.34 -6.88
CA SER A 66 9.69 -5.00 -6.78
C SER A 66 10.76 -3.93 -6.78
N ALA A 67 11.56 -3.90 -5.73
CA ALA A 67 12.91 -3.38 -5.83
C ALA A 67 13.61 -4.26 -6.88
N GLU A 68 13.36 -4.00 -8.17
CA GLU A 68 14.27 -4.32 -9.26
C GLU A 68 15.51 -3.44 -9.05
N CYS A 69 16.30 -3.78 -8.04
CA CYS A 69 17.73 -3.63 -8.14
C CYS A 69 18.19 -4.77 -9.04
N ALA A 70 18.15 -4.51 -10.35
CA ALA A 70 19.17 -5.03 -11.23
C ALA A 70 20.53 -4.51 -10.72
N GLY A 71 21.44 -5.43 -10.42
CA GLY A 71 22.80 -5.14 -9.95
C GLY A 71 23.39 -6.31 -9.17
#